data_AF-A0A7C1BCE2-F1
#
_entry.id   AF-A0A7C1BCE2-F1
#
_cell.length_a   1.000
_cell.length_b   1.000
_cell.length_c   1.000
_cell.angle_alpha   90.00
_cell.angle_beta   90.00
_cell.angle_gamma   90.00
#
_symmetry.space_group_name_H-M   'P 1'
#
loop_
_entity.id
_entity.type
_entity.pdbx_description
1 polymer ?
#
loop_
_entity_poly.entity_id
_entity_poly.type
_entity_poly.pdbx_seq_one_letter_code
_entity_poly.pdbx_strand_id
1 'polypeptide(L)'
;MNRVKKLMKMQPEIMRRQTEASSGMMKPMFFLLIFIVPIFMWLRSFLSGLPYYYFTVPWSSQVSLFDRSILWQAWLWLYLLFSMVVGQVIRQGLKWISWSEWWEKTKKRLRFSST
;
A
#
# COMPACT_ATOMS: atom_id res chain seq x y z
N MET A 1 -31.04 -11.79 -29.99
CA MET A 1 -30.19 -12.97 -29.70
C MET A 1 -28.68 -12.74 -29.88
N ASN A 2 -28.21 -12.00 -30.89
CA ASN A 2 -26.78 -11.94 -31.26
C ASN A 2 -25.88 -11.15 -30.27
N ARG A 3 -26.40 -10.13 -29.59
CA ARG A 3 -25.66 -9.32 -28.59
C ARG A 3 -25.28 -10.15 -27.35
N VAL A 4 -26.17 -11.02 -26.88
CA VAL A 4 -25.94 -11.88 -25.71
C VAL A 4 -24.84 -12.91 -25.99
N LYS A 5 -24.85 -13.56 -27.16
CA LYS A 5 -23.74 -14.43 -27.60
C LYS A 5 -22.41 -13.68 -27.71
N LYS A 6 -22.42 -12.41 -28.12
CA LYS A 6 -21.22 -11.55 -28.17
C LYS A 6 -20.72 -11.21 -26.76
N LEU A 7 -21.62 -10.90 -25.82
CA LEU A 7 -21.28 -10.63 -24.42
C LEU A 7 -20.74 -11.87 -23.70
N MET A 8 -21.33 -13.04 -23.94
CA MET A 8 -20.82 -14.31 -23.39
C MET A 8 -19.44 -14.67 -23.94
N LYS A 9 -19.14 -14.35 -25.20
CA LYS A 9 -17.79 -14.50 -25.77
C LYS A 9 -16.77 -13.50 -25.19
N MET A 10 -17.23 -12.31 -24.76
CA MET A 10 -16.34 -11.30 -24.16
C MET A 10 -16.09 -11.53 -22.66
N GLN A 11 -16.96 -12.21 -21.92
CA GLN A 11 -16.73 -12.56 -20.50
C GLN A 11 -15.39 -13.26 -20.24
N PRO A 12 -15.03 -14.36 -20.94
CA PRO A 12 -13.75 -15.03 -20.72
C PRO A 12 -12.55 -14.14 -21.11
N GLU A 13 -12.71 -13.28 -22.11
CA GLU A 13 -11.67 -12.32 -22.49
C GLU A 13 -11.46 -11.24 -21.41
N ILE A 14 -12.54 -10.73 -20.84
CA ILE A 14 -12.51 -9.78 -19.72
C ILE A 14 -11.90 -10.43 -18.48
N MET A 15 -12.29 -11.68 -18.17
CA MET A 15 -11.69 -12.44 -17.07
C MET A 15 -10.19 -12.65 -17.30
N ARG A 16 -9.77 -13.02 -18.52
CA ARG A 16 -8.36 -13.21 -18.88
C ARG A 16 -7.58 -11.91 -18.72
N ARG A 17 -8.12 -10.78 -19.21
CA ARG A 17 -7.51 -9.44 -19.06
C ARG A 17 -7.44 -9.02 -17.58
N GLN A 18 -8.44 -9.36 -16.77
CA GLN A 18 -8.43 -9.12 -15.33
C GLN A 18 -7.37 -9.96 -14.64
N THR A 19 -7.18 -11.23 -15.03
CA THR A 19 -6.12 -12.10 -14.49
C THR A 19 -4.72 -11.60 -14.88
N GLU A 20 -4.53 -11.13 -16.11
CA GLU A 20 -3.27 -10.51 -16.56
C GLU A 20 -2.97 -9.19 -15.83
N ALA A 21 -3.98 -8.38 -15.54
CA ALA A 21 -3.82 -7.18 -14.72
C ALA A 21 -3.48 -7.53 -13.26
N SER A 22 -4.11 -8.56 -12.70
CA SER A 22 -3.88 -9.03 -11.33
C SER A 22 -2.49 -9.64 -11.15
N SER A 23 -1.97 -10.39 -12.12
CA SER A 23 -0.60 -10.93 -12.04
C SER A 23 0.46 -9.82 -12.09
N GLY A 24 0.17 -8.70 -12.77
CA GLY A 24 0.96 -7.46 -12.68
C GLY A 24 0.94 -6.78 -11.31
N MET A 25 -0.13 -6.96 -10.53
CA MET A 25 -0.28 -6.40 -9.17
C MET A 25 0.41 -7.22 -8.07
N MET A 26 0.80 -8.47 -8.33
CA MET A 26 1.42 -9.32 -7.29
C MET A 26 2.85 -8.89 -6.93
N LYS A 27 3.65 -8.47 -7.93
CA LYS A 27 5.03 -8.03 -7.72
C LYS A 27 5.15 -6.85 -6.73
N PRO A 28 4.35 -5.77 -6.85
CA PRO A 28 4.43 -4.66 -5.89
C PRO A 28 3.96 -5.04 -4.48
N MET A 29 3.15 -6.08 -4.31
CA MET A 29 2.65 -6.48 -2.99
C MET A 29 3.75 -7.04 -2.08
N PHE A 30 4.69 -7.83 -2.62
CA PHE A 30 5.85 -8.32 -1.86
C PHE A 30 6.82 -7.22 -1.49
N PHE A 31 7.05 -6.26 -2.40
CA PHE A 31 7.88 -5.10 -2.12
C PHE A 31 7.31 -4.25 -0.98
N LEU A 32 5.99 -4.06 -0.97
CA LEU A 32 5.28 -3.35 0.10
C LEU A 32 5.49 -4.05 1.46
N LEU A 33 5.43 -5.39 1.50
CA LEU A 33 5.61 -6.16 2.74
C LEU A 33 7.04 -6.03 3.30
N ILE A 34 8.06 -6.07 2.44
CA ILE A 34 9.47 -5.84 2.82
C ILE A 34 9.68 -4.45 3.41
N PHE A 35 8.94 -3.45 2.95
CA PHE A 35 9.01 -2.09 3.50
C PHE A 35 8.24 -1.94 4.82
N ILE A 36 7.07 -2.59 4.91
CA ILE A 36 6.17 -2.51 6.06
C ILE A 36 6.72 -3.24 7.29
N VAL A 37 7.33 -4.41 7.13
CA VAL A 37 7.78 -5.25 8.26
C VAL A 37 8.86 -4.58 9.14
N PRO A 38 9.93 -3.97 8.60
CA PRO A 38 10.92 -3.24 9.40
C PRO A 38 10.31 -2.03 10.12
N ILE A 39 9.37 -1.33 9.48
CA ILE A 39 8.64 -0.22 10.10
C ILE A 39 7.85 -0.69 11.30
N PHE A 40 7.18 -1.85 11.21
CA PHE A 40 6.48 -2.46 12.34
C PHE A 40 7.41 -2.86 13.49
N MET A 41 8.56 -3.48 13.17
CA MET A 41 9.55 -3.85 14.18
C MET A 41 10.11 -2.62 14.91
N TRP A 42 10.48 -1.57 14.16
CA TRP A 42 10.95 -0.31 14.74
C TRP A 42 9.87 0.38 15.57
N LEU A 43 8.64 0.45 15.06
CA LEU A 43 7.53 1.10 15.76
C LEU A 43 7.25 0.45 17.12
N ARG A 44 7.29 -0.89 17.18
CA ARG A 44 7.10 -1.60 18.45
C ARG A 44 8.23 -1.33 19.44
N SER A 45 9.47 -1.26 18.97
CA SER A 45 10.62 -0.88 19.79
C SER A 45 10.52 0.57 20.27
N PHE A 46 10.14 1.50 19.39
CA PHE A 46 9.92 2.91 19.71
C PHE A 46 8.83 3.09 20.77
N LEU A 47 7.67 2.44 20.59
CA LEU A 47 6.57 2.47 21.56
C LEU A 47 6.96 1.87 22.93
N SER A 48 7.82 0.85 22.96
CA SER A 48 8.32 0.27 24.21
C SER A 48 9.35 1.15 24.92
N GLY A 49 9.96 2.11 24.23
CA GLY A 49 10.91 3.06 24.79
C GLY A 49 10.27 4.34 25.35
N LEU A 50 8.95 4.51 25.20
CA LEU A 50 8.27 5.73 25.67
C LEU A 50 7.93 5.62 27.17
N PRO A 51 8.36 6.60 27.99
CA PRO A 51 8.11 6.60 29.44
C PRO A 51 6.65 6.93 29.80
N TYR A 52 5.91 7.59 28.89
CA TYR A 52 4.51 7.95 29.10
C TYR A 52 3.62 7.26 28.08
N TYR A 53 2.76 6.37 28.57
CA TYR A 53 1.80 5.63 27.75
C TYR A 53 0.49 6.38 27.52
N TYR A 54 0.44 7.69 27.76
CA TYR A 54 -0.79 8.48 27.70
C TYR A 54 -0.60 9.66 26.77
N PHE A 55 -1.58 9.89 25.88
CA PHE A 55 -1.63 11.08 25.04
C PHE A 55 -3.00 11.76 25.18
N THR A 56 -2.98 13.08 25.09
CA THR A 56 -4.17 13.93 25.14
C THR A 56 -4.64 14.19 23.72
N VAL A 57 -5.90 13.85 23.42
CA VAL A 57 -6.56 14.16 22.16
C VAL A 57 -7.63 15.22 22.36
N PRO A 58 -7.99 15.99 21.31
CA PRO A 58 -9.01 17.04 21.41
C PRO A 58 -10.36 16.57 21.97
N TRP A 59 -10.65 15.27 21.85
CA TRP A 59 -11.88 14.64 22.32
C TRP A 59 -11.72 13.81 23.61
N SER A 60 -10.52 13.69 24.20
CA SER A 60 -10.27 12.96 25.45
C SER A 60 -8.92 13.30 26.07
N SER A 61 -8.91 13.61 27.36
CA SER A 61 -7.73 14.11 28.08
C SER A 61 -6.71 13.03 28.45
N GLN A 62 -7.13 11.76 28.51
CA GLN A 62 -6.28 10.63 28.91
C GLN A 62 -6.60 9.39 28.07
N VAL A 63 -5.93 9.23 26.92
CA VAL A 63 -5.99 7.99 26.14
C VAL A 63 -4.74 7.18 26.42
N SER A 64 -4.92 6.01 27.03
CA SER A 64 -3.85 5.04 27.22
C SER A 64 -3.49 4.40 25.87
N LEU A 65 -2.20 4.40 25.54
CA LEU A 65 -1.65 3.72 24.37
C LEU A 65 -1.85 2.21 24.46
N PHE A 66 -1.93 1.64 25.67
CA PHE A 66 -2.06 0.20 25.92
C PHE A 66 -3.36 -0.16 26.65
N ASP A 67 -4.47 0.48 26.30
CA ASP A 67 -5.75 0.13 26.90
C ASP A 67 -6.10 -1.36 26.66
N ARG A 68 -6.75 -1.99 27.65
CA ARG A 68 -6.86 -3.46 27.77
C ARG A 68 -7.67 -4.10 26.64
N SER A 69 -8.42 -3.31 25.87
CA SER A 69 -9.26 -3.76 24.78
C SER A 69 -8.57 -3.61 23.43
N ILE A 70 -8.45 -4.70 22.66
CA ILE A 70 -7.79 -4.74 21.33
C ILE A 70 -8.34 -3.68 20.37
N LEU A 71 -9.62 -3.34 20.45
CA LEU A 71 -10.26 -2.33 19.59
C LEU A 71 -9.98 -0.88 20.02
N TRP A 72 -9.60 -0.67 21.29
CA TRP A 72 -9.30 0.65 21.88
C TRP A 72 -7.80 0.91 22.05
N GLN A 73 -6.96 0.00 21.56
CA GLN A 73 -5.52 0.21 21.53
C GLN A 73 -5.19 1.37 20.59
N ALA A 74 -4.96 2.54 21.18
CA ALA A 74 -4.71 3.77 20.44
C ALA A 74 -3.49 3.71 19.53
N TRP A 75 -2.51 2.85 19.84
CA TRP A 75 -1.37 2.62 18.96
C TRP A 75 -1.77 2.00 17.59
N LEU A 76 -2.83 1.17 17.55
CA LEU A 76 -3.36 0.62 16.29
C LEU A 76 -4.01 1.72 15.43
N TRP A 77 -4.71 2.66 16.07
CA TRP A 77 -5.34 3.79 15.39
C TRP A 77 -4.31 4.79 14.85
N LEU A 78 -3.31 5.13 15.66
CA LEU A 78 -2.14 5.91 15.23
C LEU A 78 -1.45 5.26 14.04
N TYR A 79 -1.25 3.94 14.11
CA TYR A 79 -0.68 3.16 13.01
C TYR A 79 -1.55 3.20 11.75
N LEU A 80 -2.87 3.03 11.86
CA LEU A 80 -3.78 3.06 10.71
C LEU A 80 -3.69 4.41 9.98
N LEU A 81 -3.70 5.51 10.74
CA LEU A 81 -3.55 6.86 10.21
C LEU A 81 -2.19 7.05 9.54
N PHE A 82 -1.10 6.65 10.18
CA PHE A 82 0.25 6.74 9.60
C PHE A 82 0.37 5.89 8.32
N SER A 83 -0.15 4.67 8.34
CA SER A 83 -0.14 3.75 7.20
C SER A 83 -0.91 4.32 6.00
N MET A 84 -2.07 4.96 6.24
CA MET A 84 -2.79 5.68 5.19
C MET A 84 -1.94 6.79 4.57
N VAL A 85 -1.33 7.65 5.39
CA VAL A 85 -0.50 8.77 4.92
C VAL A 85 0.72 8.25 4.15
N VAL A 86 1.46 7.30 4.70
CA VAL A 86 2.63 6.69 4.05
C VAL A 86 2.23 6.00 2.74
N GLY A 87 1.09 5.30 2.71
CA GLY A 87 0.54 4.71 1.50
C GLY A 87 0.23 5.75 0.42
N GLN A 88 -0.25 6.94 0.81
CA GLN A 88 -0.43 8.05 -0.14
C GLN A 88 0.91 8.60 -0.63
N VAL A 89 1.89 8.79 0.25
CA VAL A 89 3.23 9.28 -0.11
C VAL A 89 3.92 8.33 -1.09
N ILE A 90 3.86 7.02 -0.86
CA ILE A 90 4.45 6.02 -1.77
C ILE A 90 3.75 6.05 -3.13
N ARG A 91 2.42 6.15 -3.17
CA ARG A 91 1.67 6.26 -4.44
C ARG A 91 2.07 7.51 -5.22
N GLN A 92 2.20 8.64 -4.54
CA GLN A 92 2.62 9.89 -5.17
C GLN A 92 4.08 9.83 -5.61
N GLY A 93 4.97 9.29 -4.78
CA GLY A 93 6.38 9.08 -5.10
C GLY A 93 6.57 8.17 -6.32
N LEU A 94 5.89 7.02 -6.38
CA LEU A 94 5.90 6.12 -7.54
C LEU A 94 5.40 6.82 -8.81
N LYS A 95 4.32 7.62 -8.71
CA LYS A 95 3.83 8.41 -9.84
C LYS A 95 4.90 9.41 -10.31
N TRP A 96 5.59 10.06 -9.38
CA TRP A 96 6.69 10.98 -9.66
C TRP A 96 7.88 10.28 -10.34
N ILE A 97 8.32 9.13 -9.83
CA ILE A 97 9.36 8.31 -10.47
C ILE A 97 8.92 7.87 -11.87
N SER A 98 7.67 7.43 -12.05
CA SER A 98 7.17 6.99 -13.34
C SER A 98 7.12 8.09 -14.40
N TRP A 99 6.99 9.34 -13.95
CA TRP A 99 6.96 10.53 -14.80
C TRP A 99 8.34 11.16 -14.99
N SER A 100 9.32 10.76 -14.17
CA SER A 100 10.71 11.21 -14.35
C SER A 100 11.27 10.69 -15.68
N GLU A 101 11.91 11.58 -16.45
CA GLU A 101 12.45 11.30 -17.79
C GLU A 101 13.41 10.10 -17.84
N TRP A 102 14.01 9.76 -16.69
CA TRP A 102 14.85 8.58 -16.51
C TRP A 102 14.13 7.27 -16.86
N TRP A 103 12.84 7.15 -16.53
CA TRP A 103 12.08 5.93 -16.78
C TRP A 103 11.68 5.75 -18.25
N GLU A 104 11.35 6.86 -18.92
CA GLU A 104 11.16 6.90 -20.38
C GLU A 104 12.45 6.54 -21.14
N LYS A 105 13.60 7.07 -20.69
CA LYS A 105 14.92 6.76 -21.27
C LYS A 105 15.28 5.29 -21.11
N THR A 106 15.02 4.71 -19.94
CA THR A 106 15.34 3.30 -19.64
C THR A 106 14.46 2.34 -20.43
N LYS A 107 13.17 2.66 -20.59
CA LYS A 107 12.22 1.89 -21.41
C LYS A 107 12.61 1.89 -22.89
N LYS A 108 13.07 3.03 -23.43
CA LYS A 108 13.60 3.10 -24.81
C LYS A 108 14.85 2.24 -24.99
N ARG A 109 15.74 2.19 -24.00
CA ARG A 109 16.99 1.42 -24.05
C ARG A 109 16.76 -0.09 -24.03
N LEU A 110 15.81 -0.58 -23.22
CA LEU A 110 15.41 -1.99 -23.19
C LEU A 110 14.75 -2.47 -24.50
N ARG A 111 13.95 -1.61 -25.15
CA ARG A 111 13.29 -1.94 -26.43
C ARG A 111 14.26 -2.00 -27.62
N PHE A 112 15.42 -1.37 -27.51
CA PHE A 112 16.45 -1.33 -28.56
C PHE A 112 17.45 -2.50 -28.48
N SER A 113 17.50 -3.22 -27.36
CA SER A 113 18.43 -4.33 -27.13
C SER A 113 17.90 -5.70 -27.58
N SER A 114 16.64 -5.77 -28.04
CA SER A 114 15.97 -6.99 -28.50
C SER A 114 15.72 -7.00 -30.01
N THR A 115 16.50 -6.23 -30.78
CA THR A 115 16.52 -6.21 -32.25
C THR A 115 17.97 -6.34 -32.68
#